data_AF-A0ABD7AWE9-F1
#
_entry.id   AF-A0ABD7AWE9-F1
#
_cell.length_a   1.000
_cell.length_b   1.000
_cell.length_c   1.000
_cell.angle_alpha   90.00
_cell.angle_beta   90.00
_cell.angle_gamma   90.00
#
_symmetry.space_group_name_H-M   'P 1'
#
loop_
_entity.id
_entity.type
_entity.pdbx_description
1 polymer ?
#
loop_
_entity_poly.entity_id
_entity_poly.type
_entity_poly.pdbx_seq_one_letter_code
_entity_poly.pdbx_strand_id
1 'polypeptide(L)'
;MTTAELGQLMVLQKLTSLGASNAIVQKEGNRSSITFDAPNGKTYKVTARAKTSGTWQTSTNYAAQCTLDKNDNEFWVFIDLGREPNTFYVTPLSWIRNDIYTAYMGYLEKHGGHRAQNDESTHHAISVKRIAGWEDAWREMGLSESVNDSA
;
A
#
# COMPACT_ATOMS: atom_id res chain seq x y z
N MET A 1 -2.60 5.53 -20.42
CA MET A 1 -2.45 4.87 -19.11
C MET A 1 -2.22 5.94 -18.07
N THR A 2 -3.05 5.98 -17.03
CA THR A 2 -2.90 6.90 -15.90
C THR A 2 -1.78 6.44 -14.96
N THR A 3 -1.30 7.32 -14.07
CA THR A 3 -0.32 6.96 -13.03
C THR A 3 -0.80 5.80 -12.15
N ALA A 4 -2.10 5.75 -11.85
CA ALA A 4 -2.70 4.68 -11.06
C ALA A 4 -2.71 3.35 -11.82
N GLU A 5 -3.07 3.37 -13.11
CA GLU A 5 -3.03 2.17 -13.96
C GLU A 5 -1.60 1.65 -14.16
N LEU A 6 -0.64 2.55 -14.38
CA LEU A 6 0.77 2.19 -14.52
C LEU A 6 1.30 1.59 -13.21
N GLY A 7 1.01 2.22 -12.07
CA GLY A 7 1.41 1.69 -10.78
C GLY A 7 0.77 0.33 -10.47
N GLN A 8 -0.51 0.13 -10.82
CA GLN A 8 -1.16 -1.17 -10.68
C GLN A 8 -0.49 -2.24 -11.56
N LEU A 9 -0.17 -1.90 -12.81
CA LEU A 9 0.53 -2.80 -13.72
C LEU A 9 1.91 -3.19 -13.17
N MET A 10 2.68 -2.22 -12.68
CA MET A 10 4.02 -2.47 -12.11
C MET A 10 3.96 -3.33 -10.84
N VAL A 11 2.97 -3.10 -9.98
CA VAL A 11 2.74 -3.96 -8.82
C VAL A 11 2.37 -5.38 -9.25
N LEU A 12 1.48 -5.54 -10.22
CA LEU A 12 1.12 -6.86 -10.75
C LEU A 12 2.35 -7.61 -11.30
N GLN A 13 3.16 -6.93 -12.12
CA GLN A 13 4.40 -7.51 -12.67
C GLN A 13 5.38 -7.90 -11.57
N LYS A 14 5.56 -7.04 -10.56
CA LYS A 14 6.44 -7.33 -9.42
C LYS A 14 5.94 -8.54 -8.61
N LEU A 15 4.63 -8.61 -8.31
CA LEU A 15 4.02 -9.76 -7.64
C LEU A 15 4.30 -11.06 -8.41
N THR A 16 4.03 -11.09 -9.72
CA THR A 16 4.27 -12.27 -10.56
C THR A 16 5.75 -12.66 -10.59
N SER A 17 6.67 -11.68 -10.67
CA SER A 17 8.12 -11.96 -10.64
C SER A 17 8.61 -12.55 -9.32
N LEU A 18 7.85 -12.35 -8.23
CA LEU A 18 8.15 -12.88 -6.88
C LEU A 18 7.38 -14.18 -6.58
N GLY A 19 6.82 -14.82 -7.61
CA GLY A 19 6.16 -16.12 -7.48
C GLY A 19 4.67 -16.07 -7.13
N ALA A 20 4.01 -14.91 -7.20
CA ALA A 20 2.55 -14.86 -7.10
C ALA A 20 1.92 -15.59 -8.29
N SER A 21 0.95 -16.46 -8.01
CA SER A 21 0.13 -17.14 -9.02
C SER A 21 -1.33 -16.70 -8.94
N ASN A 22 -2.13 -17.01 -9.97
CA ASN A 22 -3.54 -16.64 -10.05
C ASN A 22 -3.81 -15.14 -9.78
N ALA A 23 -2.88 -14.28 -10.19
CA ALA A 23 -2.97 -12.84 -9.95
C ALA A 23 -4.05 -12.20 -10.83
N ILE A 24 -5.13 -11.71 -10.22
CA ILE A 24 -6.31 -11.17 -10.90
C ILE A 24 -6.54 -9.73 -10.43
N VAL A 25 -6.70 -8.82 -11.39
CA VAL A 25 -7.15 -7.45 -11.12
C VAL A 25 -8.66 -7.44 -10.96
N GLN A 26 -9.14 -6.99 -9.81
CA GLN A 26 -10.56 -6.84 -9.50
C GLN A 26 -10.93 -5.35 -9.39
N LYS A 27 -12.07 -4.97 -9.96
CA LYS A 27 -12.62 -3.61 -9.87
C LYS A 27 -13.96 -3.63 -9.13
N GLU A 28 -14.07 -2.80 -8.10
CA GLU A 28 -15.29 -2.57 -7.33
C GLU A 28 -15.59 -1.07 -7.32
N GLY A 29 -16.51 -0.64 -8.17
CA GLY A 29 -16.75 0.79 -8.43
C GLY A 29 -15.47 1.48 -8.90
N ASN A 30 -15.06 2.53 -8.18
CA ASN A 30 -13.82 3.29 -8.47
C ASN A 30 -12.56 2.68 -7.82
N ARG A 31 -12.68 1.57 -7.10
CA ARG A 31 -11.55 0.90 -6.43
C ARG A 31 -11.05 -0.26 -7.28
N SER A 32 -9.74 -0.40 -7.35
CA SER A 32 -9.07 -1.49 -8.06
C SER A 32 -8.11 -2.18 -7.10
N SER A 33 -8.12 -3.51 -7.09
CA SER A 33 -7.23 -4.32 -6.26
C SER A 33 -6.71 -5.53 -7.05
N ILE A 34 -5.68 -6.18 -6.54
CA ILE A 34 -5.10 -7.40 -7.10
C ILE A 34 -5.26 -8.49 -6.06
N THR A 35 -5.92 -9.59 -6.40
CA THR A 35 -5.91 -10.81 -5.60
C THR A 35 -4.95 -11.82 -6.19
N PHE A 36 -4.20 -12.56 -5.38
CA PHE A 36 -3.25 -13.56 -5.85
C PHE A 36 -3.01 -14.65 -4.79
N ASP A 37 -2.52 -15.80 -5.23
CA ASP A 37 -2.06 -16.88 -4.37
C ASP A 37 -0.54 -16.80 -4.22
N ALA A 38 -0.07 -16.75 -2.96
CA ALA A 38 1.34 -16.71 -2.64
C ALA A 38 1.93 -18.12 -2.49
N PRO A 39 3.26 -18.28 -2.64
CA PRO A 39 3.94 -19.57 -2.44
C PRO A 39 3.74 -20.20 -1.07
N ASN A 40 3.41 -19.39 -0.05
CA ASN A 40 3.10 -19.87 1.30
C ASN A 40 1.71 -20.53 1.44
N GLY A 41 0.95 -20.66 0.34
CA GLY A 41 -0.37 -21.29 0.29
C GLY A 41 -1.53 -20.39 0.74
N LYS A 42 -1.28 -19.10 1.00
CA LYS A 42 -2.33 -18.12 1.35
C LYS A 42 -2.68 -17.25 0.14
N THR A 43 -3.92 -16.78 0.11
CA THR A 43 -4.40 -15.78 -0.84
C THR A 43 -4.34 -14.39 -0.20
N TYR A 44 -3.83 -13.42 -0.95
CA TYR A 44 -3.69 -12.03 -0.52
C TYR A 44 -4.42 -11.07 -1.45
N LYS A 45 -4.78 -9.89 -0.93
CA LYS A 45 -5.37 -8.78 -1.68
C LYS A 45 -4.50 -7.53 -1.52
N VAL A 46 -4.12 -6.92 -2.63
CA VAL A 46 -3.30 -5.70 -2.67
C VAL A 46 -4.05 -4.55 -3.32
N THR A 47 -4.01 -3.38 -2.69
CA THR A 47 -4.37 -2.11 -3.32
C THR A 47 -3.12 -1.32 -3.67
N ALA A 48 -2.92 -1.03 -4.95
CA ALA A 48 -1.78 -0.23 -5.42
C ALA A 48 -2.05 1.27 -5.24
N ARG A 49 -1.04 2.01 -4.77
CA ARG A 49 -1.03 3.47 -4.64
C ARG A 49 0.21 4.01 -5.33
N ALA A 50 0.04 4.80 -6.38
CA ALA A 50 1.14 5.26 -7.20
C ALA A 50 1.38 6.78 -7.06
N LYS A 51 2.63 7.20 -7.15
CA LYS A 51 3.03 8.60 -7.31
C LYS A 51 4.18 8.71 -8.30
N THR A 52 4.36 9.89 -8.89
CA THR A 52 5.57 10.25 -9.68
C THR A 52 6.44 11.29 -8.98
N SER A 53 5.91 11.97 -7.96
CA SER A 53 6.63 12.95 -7.14
C SER A 53 5.89 13.20 -5.83
N GLY A 54 6.52 13.89 -4.88
CA GLY A 54 5.87 14.30 -3.63
C GLY A 54 5.39 13.12 -2.77
N THR A 55 4.14 13.21 -2.31
CA THR A 55 3.48 12.25 -1.41
C THR A 55 2.36 11.49 -2.10
N TRP A 56 2.04 10.29 -1.61
CA TRP A 56 0.81 9.62 -2.02
C TRP A 56 -0.39 10.31 -1.38
N GLN A 57 -1.42 10.56 -2.18
CA GLN A 57 -2.68 11.14 -1.72
C GLN A 57 -3.69 10.01 -1.42
N THR A 58 -4.31 10.07 -0.26
CA THR A 58 -5.35 9.15 0.19
C THR A 58 -6.41 9.91 0.99
N SER A 59 -7.24 9.19 1.74
CA SER A 59 -8.32 9.73 2.55
C SER A 59 -8.22 9.33 4.02
N THR A 60 -8.59 10.22 4.94
CA THR A 60 -8.80 9.91 6.35
C THR A 60 -9.97 8.94 6.58
N ASN A 61 -10.81 8.68 5.58
CA ASN A 61 -11.86 7.66 5.68
C ASN A 61 -11.30 6.24 5.81
N TYR A 62 -10.01 6.03 5.52
CA TYR A 62 -9.32 4.76 5.79
C TYR A 62 -8.80 4.67 7.23
N ALA A 63 -8.79 5.78 7.99
CA ALA A 63 -8.34 5.80 9.38
C ALA A 63 -9.15 4.81 10.22
N ALA A 64 -8.45 3.95 10.95
CA ALA A 64 -9.03 3.17 12.01
C ALA A 64 -7.94 2.89 13.04
N GLN A 65 -8.31 2.93 14.32
CA GLN A 65 -7.43 2.48 15.37
C GLN A 65 -7.29 0.96 15.26
N CYS A 66 -6.10 0.50 14.89
CA CYS A 66 -5.83 -0.91 14.65
C CYS A 66 -4.50 -1.30 15.32
N THR A 67 -4.45 -2.51 15.85
CA THR A 67 -3.18 -3.17 16.16
C THR A 67 -2.65 -3.83 14.90
N LEU A 68 -1.34 -3.84 14.69
CA LEU A 68 -0.71 -4.60 13.60
C LEU A 68 -1.12 -6.07 13.71
N ASP A 69 -1.84 -6.57 12.71
CA ASP A 69 -2.21 -7.97 12.61
C ASP A 69 -1.18 -8.72 11.75
N LYS A 70 -0.48 -9.69 12.34
CA LYS A 70 0.48 -10.55 11.65
C LYS A 70 -0.18 -11.53 10.66
N ASN A 71 -1.50 -11.67 10.73
CA ASN A 71 -2.29 -12.51 9.85
C ASN A 71 -3.05 -11.69 8.79
N ASP A 72 -2.76 -10.39 8.66
CA ASP A 72 -3.33 -9.57 7.58
C ASP A 72 -3.10 -10.27 6.23
N ASN A 73 -4.19 -10.40 5.47
CA ASN A 73 -4.18 -10.86 4.09
C ASN A 73 -4.46 -9.71 3.10
N GLU A 74 -4.72 -8.51 3.62
CA GLU A 74 -4.92 -7.29 2.84
C GLU A 74 -3.76 -6.33 3.04
N PHE A 75 -3.26 -5.78 1.93
CA PHE A 75 -2.08 -4.92 1.90
C PHE A 75 -2.31 -3.70 1.02
N TRP A 76 -1.62 -2.62 1.35
CA TRP A 76 -1.38 -1.53 0.42
C TRP A 76 0.06 -1.61 -0.08
N VAL A 77 0.22 -1.45 -1.39
CA VAL A 77 1.54 -1.32 -2.01
C VAL A 77 1.67 0.08 -2.58
N PHE A 78 2.57 0.85 -1.99
CA PHE A 78 2.94 2.17 -2.47
C PHE A 78 4.09 2.05 -3.45
N ILE A 79 3.91 2.59 -4.65
CA ILE A 79 4.95 2.61 -5.70
C ILE A 79 5.32 4.05 -6.04
N ASP A 80 6.63 4.32 -6.06
CA ASP A 80 7.21 5.58 -6.53
C ASP A 80 7.74 5.40 -7.97
N LEU A 81 6.96 5.87 -8.93
CA LEU A 81 7.26 5.83 -10.37
C LEU A 81 8.18 6.96 -10.83
N GLY A 82 8.55 7.87 -9.93
CA GLY A 82 9.48 8.97 -10.23
C GLY A 82 10.96 8.59 -10.09
N ARG A 83 11.26 7.32 -9.78
CA ARG A 83 12.59 6.79 -9.52
C ARG A 83 12.82 5.54 -10.34
N GLU A 84 14.04 5.36 -10.83
CA GLU A 84 14.46 4.14 -11.52
C GLU A 84 15.66 3.51 -10.79
N PRO A 85 15.59 2.22 -10.40
CA PRO A 85 14.40 1.35 -10.48
C PRO A 85 13.26 1.85 -9.59
N ASN A 86 12.01 1.53 -9.96
CA ASN A 86 10.83 1.85 -9.17
C ASN A 86 10.96 1.32 -7.73
N THR A 87 10.62 2.14 -6.73
CA THR A 87 10.67 1.76 -5.31
C THR A 87 9.27 1.35 -4.82
N PHE A 88 9.20 0.26 -4.04
CA PHE A 88 7.96 -0.28 -3.52
C PHE A 88 7.97 -0.31 -1.99
N TYR A 89 6.85 0.04 -1.38
CA TYR A 89 6.64 -0.06 0.06
C TYR A 89 5.37 -0.87 0.33
N VAL A 90 5.51 -1.96 1.09
CA VAL A 90 4.47 -2.99 1.26
C VAL A 90 3.97 -2.94 2.71
N THR A 91 2.78 -2.39 2.92
CA THR A 91 2.23 -2.20 4.27
C THR A 91 1.02 -3.11 4.50
N PRO A 92 0.92 -3.83 5.63
CA PRO A 92 -0.31 -4.47 6.06
C PRO A 92 -1.45 -3.44 6.18
N LEU A 93 -2.68 -3.84 5.85
CA LEU A 93 -3.82 -2.94 5.90
C LEU A 93 -4.07 -2.41 7.31
N SER A 94 -3.97 -3.26 8.34
CA SER A 94 -4.09 -2.86 9.74
C SER A 94 -3.10 -1.76 10.10
N TRP A 95 -1.85 -1.89 9.66
CA TRP A 95 -0.79 -0.93 9.95
C TRP A 95 -1.07 0.42 9.30
N ILE A 96 -1.36 0.47 7.99
CA ILE A 96 -1.55 1.74 7.30
C ILE A 96 -2.80 2.47 7.77
N ARG A 97 -3.87 1.74 8.14
CA ARG A 97 -5.08 2.34 8.71
C ARG A 97 -4.81 2.99 10.06
N ASN A 98 -4.00 2.34 10.90
CA ASN A 98 -3.56 2.89 12.18
C ASN A 98 -2.62 4.08 12.00
N ASP A 99 -1.67 4.02 11.07
CA ASP A 99 -0.78 5.15 10.74
C ASP A 99 -1.59 6.38 10.28
N ILE A 100 -2.60 6.19 9.42
CA ILE A 100 -3.52 7.27 9.03
C ILE A 100 -4.27 7.82 10.26
N TYR A 101 -4.79 6.94 11.13
CA TYR A 101 -5.49 7.34 12.35
C TYR A 101 -4.61 8.15 13.29
N THR A 102 -3.41 7.67 13.63
CA THR A 102 -2.48 8.36 14.54
C THR A 102 -2.08 9.73 14.00
N ALA A 103 -1.78 9.83 12.70
CA ALA A 103 -1.45 11.11 12.09
C ALA A 103 -2.63 12.08 12.05
N TYR A 104 -3.84 11.56 11.82
CA TYR A 104 -5.06 12.37 11.84
C TYR A 104 -5.36 12.90 13.24
N MET A 105 -5.32 12.04 14.27
CA MET A 105 -5.53 12.44 15.66
C MET A 105 -4.48 13.44 16.15
N GLY A 106 -3.19 13.19 15.83
CA GLY A 106 -2.11 14.11 16.18
C GLY A 106 -2.21 15.47 15.47
N TYR A 107 -2.84 15.53 14.30
CA TYR A 107 -3.15 16.79 13.64
C TYR A 107 -4.29 17.53 14.36
N LEU A 108 -5.38 16.84 14.69
CA LEU A 108 -6.51 17.43 15.43
C LEU A 108 -6.07 17.98 16.79
N GLU A 109 -5.23 17.26 17.53
CA GLU A 109 -4.70 17.70 18.83
C GLU A 109 -3.91 19.02 18.70
N LYS A 110 -3.06 19.14 17.68
CA LYS A 110 -2.25 20.34 17.42
C LYS A 110 -3.06 21.56 16.98
N HIS A 111 -4.26 21.33 16.44
CA HIS A 111 -5.12 22.38 15.90
C HIS A 111 -6.41 22.55 16.71
N GLY A 112 -6.42 22.12 17.98
CA GLY A 112 -7.53 22.38 18.91
C GLY A 112 -8.84 21.67 18.54
N GLY A 113 -8.75 20.50 17.89
CA GLY A 113 -9.90 19.71 17.46
C GLY A 113 -10.48 20.07 16.09
N HIS A 114 -9.90 21.05 15.40
CA HIS A 114 -10.35 21.51 14.08
C HIS A 114 -9.26 21.37 13.01
N ARG A 115 -9.67 21.32 11.74
CA ARG A 115 -8.73 21.48 10.63
C ARG A 115 -8.50 22.96 10.37
N ALA A 116 -7.26 23.32 10.01
CA ALA A 116 -6.86 24.71 9.84
C ALA A 116 -7.58 25.49 8.72
N GLN A 117 -8.33 24.81 7.82
CA GLN A 117 -8.97 25.43 6.65
C GLN A 117 -10.38 24.91 6.33
N ASN A 118 -10.66 23.61 6.47
CA ASN A 118 -12.00 23.04 6.27
C ASN A 118 -12.10 21.71 7.03
N ASP A 119 -13.05 21.61 7.95
CA ASP A 119 -13.29 20.42 8.77
C ASP A 119 -13.75 19.19 7.95
N GLU A 120 -14.30 19.40 6.75
CA GLU A 120 -14.82 18.31 5.88
C GLU A 120 -13.79 17.72 4.91
N SER A 121 -12.61 18.33 4.75
CA SER A 121 -11.59 17.79 3.85
C SER A 121 -11.19 16.40 4.33
N THR A 122 -11.32 15.37 3.50
CA THR A 122 -10.86 14.02 3.88
C THR A 122 -9.47 13.70 3.33
N HIS A 123 -8.82 14.65 2.65
CA HIS A 123 -7.51 14.40 2.04
C HIS A 123 -6.45 14.12 3.11
N HIS A 124 -5.60 13.13 2.84
CA HIS A 124 -4.51 12.72 3.70
C HIS A 124 -3.28 12.37 2.85
N ALA A 125 -2.11 12.85 3.25
CA ALA A 125 -0.86 12.58 2.56
C ALA A 125 -0.02 11.52 3.31
N ILE A 126 0.51 10.56 2.56
CA ILE A 126 1.51 9.60 3.04
C ILE A 126 2.87 9.98 2.44
N SER A 127 3.85 10.25 3.29
CA SER A 127 5.23 10.55 2.89
C SER A 127 6.10 9.29 2.98
N VAL A 128 7.18 9.26 2.19
CA VAL A 128 8.16 8.15 2.23
C VAL A 128 8.67 7.90 3.65
N LYS A 129 8.98 8.95 4.41
CA LYS A 129 9.48 8.84 5.80
C LYS A 129 8.59 7.98 6.69
N ARG A 130 7.27 8.00 6.48
CA ARG A 130 6.32 7.21 7.29
C ARG A 130 6.38 5.72 6.97
N ILE A 131 6.60 5.38 5.70
CA ILE A 131 6.55 4.01 5.19
C ILE A 131 7.92 3.42 4.88
N ALA A 132 9.01 4.14 5.18
CA ALA A 132 10.38 3.73 4.84
C ALA A 132 10.76 2.35 5.42
N GLY A 133 10.25 1.99 6.60
CA GLY A 133 10.48 0.67 7.18
C GLY A 133 9.80 -0.50 6.45
N TRP A 134 8.96 -0.21 5.46
CA TRP A 134 8.22 -1.20 4.65
C TRP A 134 8.76 -1.32 3.23
N GLU A 135 9.91 -0.70 2.93
CA GLU A 135 10.56 -0.82 1.63
C GLU A 135 10.86 -2.29 1.31
N ASP A 136 10.40 -2.75 0.15
CA ASP A 136 10.53 -4.13 -0.34
C ASP A 136 10.12 -5.23 0.66
N ALA A 137 9.20 -4.92 1.58
CA ALA A 137 8.66 -5.86 2.57
C ALA A 137 7.71 -6.92 1.98
N TRP A 138 8.00 -7.45 0.79
CA TRP A 138 7.22 -8.47 0.08
C TRP A 138 7.09 -9.78 0.86
N ARG A 139 8.08 -10.09 1.71
CA ARG A 139 8.10 -11.29 2.56
C ARG A 139 6.93 -11.34 3.54
N GLU A 140 6.31 -10.20 3.87
CA GLU A 140 5.08 -10.14 4.69
C GLU A 140 3.91 -10.88 4.03
N MET A 141 3.90 -10.97 2.69
CA MET A 141 2.94 -11.75 1.91
C MET A 141 3.48 -13.12 1.50
N GLY A 142 4.59 -13.58 2.09
CA GLY A 142 5.24 -14.84 1.71
C GLY A 142 5.83 -14.85 0.30
N LEU A 143 6.14 -13.67 -0.25
CA LEU A 143 6.76 -13.52 -1.56
C LEU A 143 8.27 -13.34 -1.41
N SER A 144 9.03 -13.99 -2.28
CA SER A 144 10.48 -13.85 -2.38
C SER A 144 10.91 -14.11 -3.81
N GLU A 145 12.09 -13.61 -4.19
CA GLU A 145 12.70 -14.02 -5.45
C GLU A 145 12.83 -15.55 -5.44
N SER A 146 12.38 -16.20 -6.51
CA SER A 146 12.62 -17.63 -6.68
C SER A 146 14.13 -17.82 -6.75
N VAL A 147 14.71 -18.50 -5.76
CA VAL A 147 16.07 -19.00 -5.88
C VAL A 147 16.00 -20.03 -7.00
N ASN A 148 16.41 -19.65 -8.21
CA ASN A 148 16.73 -20.61 -9.24
C ASN A 148 17.97 -21.34 -8.73
N ASP A 149 17.77 -22.41 -7.97
CA ASP A 149 18.77 -23.45 -7.79
C ASP A 149 19.05 -24.01 -9.20
N SER A 150 20.05 -23.41 -9.83
CA SER A 150 20.65 -23.95 -11.04
C SER A 150 21.39 -25.21 -10.58
N ALA A 151 20.94 -26.34 -11.13
CA ALA A 151 21.47 -27.68 -10.92
C ALA A 151 23.00 -27.79 -11.10
#